data_AF-A0AAV2IR30-F1
#
_entry.id   AF-A0AAV2IR30-F1
#
_cell.length_a   1.000
_cell.length_b   1.000
_cell.length_c   1.000
_cell.angle_alpha   90.00
_cell.angle_beta   90.00
_cell.angle_gamma   90.00
#
_symmetry.space_group_name_H-M   'P 1'
#
loop_
_entity.id
_entity.type
_entity.pdbx_description
1 polymer ?
#
loop_
_entity_poly.entity_id
_entity_poly.type
_entity_poly.pdbx_seq_one_letter_code
_entity_poly.pdbx_strand_id
1 'polypeptide(L)'
;MSWLLITTTVLSSLMVRDAETWGVNVKYAVNCPDRCNPSVCGAPSCSRTVLDDCGCCMVCAAGRGEHCYRTVSGMHGVKCGPGFFCEFYKDEDDYGDEYGVCKADTEEIDAMANKKLAEDIEEIKKALGFMSQEITQVATEQRGLKELLEEIKQLKKEAQELMT
;
A
#
# COMPACT_ATOMS: atom_id res chain seq x y z
N MET A 1 7.06 -34.52 -28.05
CA MET A 1 6.00 -34.58 -27.01
C MET A 1 6.17 -33.55 -25.89
N SER A 2 7.37 -33.01 -25.64
CA SER A 2 7.59 -32.02 -24.56
C SER A 2 7.27 -30.55 -24.92
N TRP A 3 7.19 -30.19 -26.21
CA TRP A 3 6.89 -28.81 -26.64
C TRP A 3 5.40 -28.44 -26.56
N LEU A 4 4.50 -29.42 -26.67
CA LEU A 4 3.05 -29.19 -26.58
C LEU A 4 2.60 -28.81 -25.16
N LEU A 5 3.32 -29.30 -24.14
CA LEU A 5 3.01 -29.02 -22.73
C LEU A 5 3.43 -27.59 -22.31
N ILE A 6 4.51 -27.07 -22.89
CA ILE A 6 5.00 -25.71 -22.60
C ILE A 6 4.10 -24.66 -23.25
N THR A 7 3.59 -24.94 -24.46
CA THR A 7 2.63 -24.04 -25.11
C THR A 7 1.29 -23.97 -24.38
N THR A 8 0.83 -25.08 -23.79
CA THR A 8 -0.43 -25.08 -23.02
C THR A 8 -0.31 -24.33 -21.69
N THR A 9 0.82 -24.43 -20.98
CA THR A 9 0.98 -23.72 -19.69
C THR A 9 1.13 -22.22 -19.88
N VAL A 10 1.81 -21.77 -20.94
CA VAL A 10 1.97 -20.34 -21.25
C VAL A 10 0.65 -19.71 -21.72
N LEU A 11 -0.19 -20.43 -22.47
CA LEU A 11 -1.52 -19.93 -22.85
C LEU A 11 -2.48 -19.83 -21.66
N SER A 12 -2.38 -20.71 -20.66
CA SER A 12 -3.23 -20.63 -19.47
C SER A 12 -2.91 -19.41 -18.60
N SER A 13 -1.67 -18.94 -18.55
CA SER A 13 -1.30 -17.74 -17.78
C SER A 13 -1.80 -16.44 -18.42
N LEU A 14 -2.07 -16.43 -19.73
CA LEU A 14 -2.54 -15.23 -20.44
C LEU A 14 -4.05 -15.00 -20.30
N MET A 15 -4.81 -16.02 -19.90
CA MET A 15 -6.26 -15.96 -19.69
C MET A 15 -6.68 -15.70 -18.23
N VAL A 16 -5.74 -15.43 -17.32
CA VAL A 16 -6.01 -15.04 -15.92
C VAL A 16 -5.76 -13.53 -15.75
N ARG A 17 -6.24 -12.73 -16.70
CA ARG A 17 -6.28 -11.25 -16.59
C ARG A 17 -7.67 -10.65 -16.79
N ASP A 18 -8.70 -11.48 -16.79
CA ASP A 18 -10.06 -11.00 -16.57
C ASP A 18 -10.40 -11.21 -15.10
N ALA A 19 -10.55 -10.09 -14.40
CA ALA A 19 -11.01 -10.05 -13.03
C ALA A 19 -12.43 -10.63 -12.95
N GLU A 20 -12.53 -11.91 -12.58
CA GLU A 20 -13.77 -12.46 -12.04
C GLU A 20 -13.97 -11.90 -10.62
N THR A 21 -14.49 -10.68 -10.53
CA THR A 21 -15.24 -10.23 -9.35
C THR A 21 -16.68 -9.96 -9.79
N TRP A 22 -17.37 -11.01 -10.22
CA TRP A 22 -18.81 -10.97 -10.48
C TRP A 22 -19.50 -11.28 -9.16
N GLY A 23 -20.08 -10.24 -8.55
CA GLY A 23 -20.90 -10.38 -7.35
C GLY A 23 -22.12 -11.25 -7.64
N VAL A 24 -22.26 -12.32 -6.85
CA VAL A 24 -23.41 -13.21 -6.86
C VAL A 24 -24.69 -12.41 -6.61
N ASN A 25 -25.56 -12.40 -7.63
CA ASN A 25 -27.03 -12.30 -7.57
C ASN A 25 -27.61 -11.49 -6.38
N VAL A 26 -27.68 -10.17 -6.52
CA VAL A 26 -28.69 -9.35 -5.83
C VAL A 26 -29.35 -8.45 -6.87
N LYS A 27 -30.56 -8.86 -7.29
CA LYS A 27 -31.42 -8.12 -8.21
C LYS A 27 -31.95 -6.84 -7.55
N TYR A 28 -31.20 -5.74 -7.58
CA TYR A 28 -31.78 -4.40 -7.42
C TYR A 28 -31.16 -3.30 -8.31
N ALA A 29 -30.31 -3.63 -9.29
CA ALA A 29 -29.97 -2.69 -10.37
C ALA A 29 -30.92 -2.92 -11.54
N VAL A 30 -32.08 -2.25 -11.57
CA VAL A 30 -33.19 -2.65 -12.45
C VAL A 30 -32.94 -2.53 -13.97
N ASN A 31 -31.76 -2.12 -14.46
CA ASN A 31 -31.39 -2.21 -15.90
C ASN A 31 -29.85 -2.19 -16.15
N CYS A 32 -29.04 -2.98 -15.43
CA CYS A 32 -27.65 -3.14 -15.87
C CYS A 32 -27.56 -4.01 -17.13
N PRO A 33 -26.73 -3.64 -18.13
CA PRO A 33 -26.54 -4.46 -19.32
C PRO A 33 -25.87 -5.80 -18.96
N ASP A 34 -26.21 -6.86 -19.69
CA ASP A 34 -25.62 -8.19 -19.49
C ASP A 34 -24.09 -8.21 -19.69
N ARG A 35 -23.56 -7.25 -20.46
CA ARG A 35 -22.12 -7.09 -20.70
C ARG A 35 -21.71 -5.63 -20.54
N CYS A 36 -20.68 -5.41 -19.73
CA CYS A 36 -20.01 -4.12 -19.69
C CYS A 36 -19.26 -3.87 -21.02
N ASN A 37 -19.46 -2.67 -21.58
CA ASN A 37 -18.66 -2.18 -22.69
C ASN A 37 -17.93 -0.90 -22.26
N PRO A 38 -16.66 -0.98 -21.81
CA PRO A 38 -15.95 0.20 -21.30
C PRO A 38 -15.67 1.25 -22.38
N SER A 39 -15.77 0.90 -23.66
CA SER A 39 -15.57 1.85 -24.76
C SER A 39 -16.67 2.90 -24.88
N VAL A 40 -17.84 2.68 -24.27
CA VAL A 40 -18.92 3.67 -24.21
C VAL A 40 -18.88 4.51 -22.94
N CYS A 41 -17.96 4.22 -22.02
CA CYS A 41 -17.79 5.01 -20.81
C CYS A 41 -17.12 6.35 -21.13
N GLY A 42 -17.58 7.42 -20.48
CA GLY A 42 -16.87 8.69 -20.44
C GLY A 42 -15.61 8.61 -19.56
N ALA A 43 -14.72 9.59 -19.73
CA ALA A 43 -13.57 9.77 -18.85
C ALA A 43 -13.94 10.74 -17.71
N PRO A 44 -13.89 10.33 -16.44
CA PRO A 44 -14.15 11.22 -15.31
C PRO A 44 -13.02 12.25 -15.15
N SER A 45 -13.34 13.47 -14.74
CA SER A 45 -12.39 14.59 -14.55
C SER A 45 -12.10 14.90 -13.08
N CYS A 46 -12.09 13.88 -12.22
CA CYS A 46 -11.94 14.00 -10.77
C CYS A 46 -10.72 13.21 -10.28
N SER A 47 -10.21 13.61 -9.11
CA SER A 47 -9.01 13.00 -8.51
C SER A 47 -9.25 11.61 -7.92
N ARG A 48 -10.50 11.29 -7.58
CA ARG A 48 -10.90 10.00 -7.00
C ARG A 48 -12.05 9.43 -7.80
N THR A 49 -11.93 8.16 -8.15
CA THR A 49 -12.87 7.47 -9.02
C THR A 49 -13.19 6.08 -8.51
N VAL A 50 -14.38 5.61 -8.82
CA VAL A 50 -14.98 4.34 -8.41
C VAL A 50 -15.83 3.81 -9.57
N LEU A 51 -16.17 2.52 -9.59
CA LEU A 51 -17.05 2.00 -10.65
C LEU A 51 -18.49 2.51 -10.49
N ASP A 52 -19.27 2.56 -11.56
CA ASP A 52 -20.71 2.78 -11.48
C ASP A 52 -21.46 1.61 -10.80
N ASP A 53 -22.77 1.72 -10.64
CA ASP A 53 -23.59 0.70 -9.96
C ASP A 53 -23.60 -0.65 -10.69
N CYS A 54 -23.37 -0.62 -12.00
CA CYS A 54 -23.24 -1.81 -12.84
C CYS A 54 -21.82 -2.41 -12.84
N GLY A 55 -20.87 -1.78 -12.15
CA GLY A 55 -19.48 -2.24 -12.11
C GLY A 55 -18.71 -2.03 -13.42
N CYS A 56 -19.13 -1.09 -14.27
CA CYS A 56 -18.59 -0.93 -15.63
C CYS A 56 -17.76 0.35 -15.81
N CYS A 57 -18.36 1.52 -15.65
CA CYS A 57 -17.68 2.79 -15.93
C CYS A 57 -17.02 3.39 -14.69
N MET A 58 -15.87 4.05 -14.85
CA MET A 58 -15.29 4.85 -13.77
C MET A 58 -16.04 6.17 -13.65
N VAL A 59 -16.54 6.47 -12.46
CA VAL A 59 -17.27 7.69 -12.10
C VAL A 59 -16.58 8.37 -10.92
N CYS A 60 -16.93 9.63 -10.66
CA CYS A 60 -16.36 10.36 -9.54
C CYS A 60 -16.84 9.80 -8.20
N ALA A 61 -15.89 9.69 -7.27
CA ALA A 61 -16.14 9.16 -5.95
C ALA A 61 -16.41 10.30 -4.96
N ALA A 62 -17.36 10.09 -4.04
CA ALA A 62 -17.65 11.03 -2.98
C ALA A 62 -16.51 11.07 -1.94
N GLY A 63 -16.13 12.28 -1.53
CA GLY A 63 -15.11 12.54 -0.52
C GLY A 63 -15.68 12.59 0.91
N ARG A 64 -14.80 12.75 1.89
CA ARG A 64 -15.18 12.92 3.30
C ARG A 64 -16.21 14.05 3.46
N GLY A 65 -17.32 13.76 4.13
CA GLY A 65 -18.36 14.75 4.40
C GLY A 65 -19.35 14.96 3.26
N GLU A 66 -19.14 14.36 2.09
CA GLU A 66 -20.10 14.40 0.97
C GLU A 66 -21.18 13.34 1.14
N HIS A 67 -22.34 13.58 0.52
CA HIS A 67 -23.49 12.70 0.59
C HIS A 67 -23.27 11.38 -0.17
N CYS A 68 -23.85 10.31 0.37
CA CYS A 68 -23.82 8.98 -0.24
C CYS A 68 -25.17 8.26 -0.19
N TYR A 69 -25.49 7.61 -1.33
CA TYR A 69 -26.59 6.67 -1.62
C TYR A 69 -26.48 5.34 -0.88
N ARG A 70 -27.43 4.41 -1.07
CA ARG A 70 -27.19 2.96 -0.97
C ARG A 70 -27.05 2.39 -2.38
N THR A 71 -26.04 1.55 -2.62
CA THR A 71 -25.86 0.90 -3.92
C THR A 71 -26.07 -0.59 -3.78
N VAL A 72 -26.49 -1.13 -4.89
CA VAL A 72 -26.92 -2.51 -5.10
C VAL A 72 -25.76 -3.50 -5.23
N SER A 73 -24.54 -2.98 -5.36
CA SER A 73 -23.31 -3.77 -5.55
C SER A 73 -22.51 -4.00 -4.25
N GLY A 74 -23.12 -3.82 -3.08
CA GLY A 74 -22.44 -4.00 -1.79
C GLY A 74 -21.31 -2.99 -1.55
N MET A 75 -21.26 -1.90 -2.32
CA MET A 75 -20.25 -0.84 -2.22
C MET A 75 -20.95 0.51 -1.95
N HIS A 76 -21.33 0.77 -0.70
CA HIS A 76 -21.66 2.07 -0.07
C HIS A 76 -22.03 3.23 -0.99
N GLY A 77 -23.26 3.68 -1.01
CA GLY A 77 -23.93 3.95 -2.27
C GLY A 77 -24.00 5.34 -2.90
N VAL A 78 -23.13 6.27 -2.61
CA VAL A 78 -22.44 6.90 -3.73
C VAL A 78 -21.03 6.61 -3.37
N LYS A 79 -20.44 5.67 -4.09
CA LYS A 79 -19.23 4.93 -3.72
C LYS A 79 -18.21 5.88 -3.14
N CYS A 80 -18.25 6.03 -1.81
CA CYS A 80 -17.31 6.86 -1.12
C CYS A 80 -15.94 6.44 -1.60
N GLY A 81 -15.08 7.41 -1.89
CA GLY A 81 -13.77 7.11 -2.45
C GLY A 81 -13.00 6.13 -1.55
N PRO A 82 -11.97 5.48 -2.07
CA PRO A 82 -11.13 4.59 -1.28
C PRO A 82 -10.72 5.22 0.07
N GLY A 83 -10.79 4.45 1.16
CA GLY A 83 -10.57 4.93 2.52
C GLY A 83 -11.77 5.63 3.19
N PHE A 84 -12.96 5.54 2.61
CA PHE A 84 -14.19 6.07 3.18
C PHE A 84 -15.36 5.06 3.12
N PHE A 85 -16.19 5.03 4.16
CA PHE A 85 -17.45 4.28 4.19
C PHE A 85 -18.64 5.24 4.28
N CYS A 86 -19.81 4.81 3.80
CA CYS A 86 -21.05 5.60 3.90
C CYS A 86 -21.73 5.34 5.25
N GLU A 87 -21.82 6.36 6.10
CA GLU A 87 -22.62 6.30 7.31
C GLU A 87 -24.03 6.82 7.00
N PHE A 88 -25.00 5.90 6.94
CA PHE A 88 -26.39 6.23 6.65
C PHE A 88 -27.07 6.94 7.82
N TYR A 89 -27.89 7.94 7.48
CA TYR A 89 -28.88 8.49 8.41
C TYR A 89 -30.03 7.51 8.61
N LYS A 90 -30.86 7.74 9.64
CA LYS A 90 -32.05 6.92 9.89
C LYS A 90 -33.27 7.36 9.07
N ASP A 91 -33.17 8.53 8.45
CA ASP A 91 -34.23 9.14 7.67
C ASP A 91 -34.00 8.87 6.17
N GLU A 92 -35.08 8.82 5.42
CA GLU A 92 -35.07 8.77 3.95
C GLU A 92 -35.11 10.19 3.38
N ASP A 93 -34.61 10.39 2.17
CA ASP A 93 -34.73 11.67 1.47
C ASP A 93 -36.15 11.90 0.92
N ASP A 94 -36.38 13.01 0.23
CA ASP A 94 -37.69 13.37 -0.34
C ASP A 94 -38.22 12.35 -1.37
N TYR A 95 -37.36 11.43 -1.85
CA TYR A 95 -37.68 10.38 -2.80
C TYR A 95 -37.84 9.00 -2.13
N GLY A 96 -37.62 8.90 -0.82
CA GLY A 96 -37.68 7.65 -0.07
C GLY A 96 -36.37 6.86 -0.11
N ASP A 97 -35.26 7.46 -0.54
CA ASP A 97 -33.95 6.79 -0.60
C ASP A 97 -33.18 7.01 0.70
N GLU A 98 -32.59 5.93 1.23
CA GLU A 98 -31.66 6.03 2.36
C GLU A 98 -30.38 6.72 1.92
N TYR A 99 -30.02 7.80 2.61
CA TYR A 99 -28.83 8.59 2.34
C TYR A 99 -27.94 8.69 3.58
N GLY A 100 -26.69 9.05 3.36
CA GLY A 100 -25.68 9.14 4.40
C GLY A 100 -24.61 10.17 4.09
N VAL A 101 -23.51 10.06 4.83
CA VAL A 101 -22.30 10.86 4.64
C VAL A 101 -21.05 9.98 4.64
N CYS A 102 -20.10 10.28 3.74
CA CYS A 102 -18.84 9.55 3.68
C CYS A 102 -17.93 9.89 4.89
N LYS A 103 -17.57 8.88 5.67
CA LYS A 103 -16.66 8.96 6.82
C LYS A 103 -15.40 8.16 6.57
N ALA A 104 -14.29 8.57 7.20
CA ALA A 104 -13.00 7.90 7.06
C ALA A 104 -13.10 6.47 7.62
N ASP A 105 -12.68 5.51 6.81
CA ASP A 105 -12.52 4.14 7.26
C ASP A 105 -11.19 4.04 8.01
N THR A 106 -11.27 4.18 9.34
CA THR A 106 -10.08 4.19 10.20
C THR A 106 -9.34 2.86 10.14
N GLU A 107 -10.04 1.74 9.89
CA GLU A 107 -9.40 0.42 9.85
C GLU A 107 -8.48 0.28 8.63
N GLU A 108 -8.90 0.77 7.47
CA GLU A 108 -8.11 0.69 6.23
C GLU A 108 -6.94 1.70 6.25
N ILE A 109 -7.17 2.91 6.76
CA ILE A 109 -6.13 3.94 6.92
C ILE A 109 -5.07 3.48 7.93
N ASP A 110 -5.48 2.90 9.06
CA ASP A 110 -4.56 2.40 10.08
C ASP A 110 -3.75 1.20 9.56
N ALA A 111 -4.36 0.31 8.77
CA ALA A 111 -3.65 -0.81 8.15
C ALA A 111 -2.57 -0.34 7.15
N MET A 112 -2.88 0.65 6.30
CA MET A 112 -1.91 1.22 5.36
C MET A 112 -0.78 1.96 6.08
N ALA A 113 -1.10 2.75 7.10
CA ALA A 113 -0.11 3.48 7.90
C ALA A 113 0.84 2.51 8.64
N ASN A 114 0.30 1.45 9.24
CA ASN A 114 1.10 0.44 9.94
C ASN A 114 2.00 -0.35 8.98
N LYS A 115 1.55 -0.64 7.76
CA LYS A 115 2.38 -1.31 6.74
C LYS A 115 3.57 -0.44 6.34
N LYS A 116 3.32 0.84 6.03
CA LYS A 116 4.39 1.78 5.67
C LYS A 116 5.38 1.97 6.82
N LEU A 117 4.87 2.09 8.05
CA LEU A 117 5.69 2.18 9.25
C LEU A 117 6.60 0.95 9.41
N ALA A 118 6.11 -0.25 9.12
CA ALA A 118 6.90 -1.47 9.20
C ALA A 118 8.03 -1.51 8.14
N GLU A 119 7.75 -1.05 6.92
CA GLU A 119 8.75 -0.92 5.85
C GLU A 119 9.84 0.09 6.23
N ASP A 120 9.45 1.26 6.73
CA ASP A 120 10.37 2.33 7.17
C ASP A 120 11.27 1.84 8.34
N ILE A 121 10.71 1.10 9.31
CA ILE A 121 11.47 0.53 10.42
C ILE A 121 12.53 -0.46 9.93
N GLU A 122 12.23 -1.27 8.93
CA GLU A 122 13.17 -2.25 8.39
C GLU A 122 14.32 -1.59 7.63
N GLU A 123 14.05 -0.49 6.93
CA GLU A 123 15.08 0.32 6.27
C GLU A 123 16.01 0.99 7.30
N ILE A 124 15.43 1.57 8.36
CA ILE A 124 16.18 2.17 9.48
C ILE A 124 17.08 1.13 10.15
N LYS A 125 16.60 -0.11 10.38
CA LYS A 125 17.42 -1.18 10.96
C LYS A 125 18.63 -1.52 10.10
N LYS A 126 18.48 -1.56 8.77
CA LYS A 126 19.60 -1.81 7.84
C LYS A 126 20.64 -0.71 7.93
N ALA A 127 20.21 0.55 7.95
CA ALA A 127 21.10 1.69 8.11
C ALA A 127 21.86 1.66 9.45
N LEU A 128 21.17 1.34 10.55
CA LEU A 128 21.78 1.15 11.87
C LEU A 128 22.78 0.01 11.90
N GLY A 129 22.49 -1.11 11.24
CA GLY A 129 23.40 -2.24 11.11
C GLY A 129 24.70 -1.85 10.41
N PHE A 130 24.61 -1.11 9.30
CA PHE A 130 25.77 -0.62 8.56
C PHE A 130 26.63 0.32 9.42
N MET A 131 26.01 1.31 10.08
CA MET A 131 26.73 2.22 10.98
C MET A 131 27.39 1.48 12.16
N SER A 132 26.72 0.47 12.73
CA SER A 132 27.29 -0.33 13.82
C SER A 132 28.55 -1.08 13.38
N GLN A 133 28.60 -1.58 12.15
CA GLN A 133 29.76 -2.25 11.60
C GLN A 133 30.93 -1.29 11.40
N GLU A 134 30.68 -0.10 10.84
CA GLU A 134 31.70 0.94 10.66
C GLU A 134 32.27 1.42 12.00
N ILE A 135 31.40 1.67 13.00
CA ILE A 135 31.84 2.06 14.35
C ILE A 135 32.71 0.97 14.97
N THR A 136 32.34 -0.30 14.80
CA THR A 136 33.13 -1.42 15.34
C THR A 136 34.51 -1.47 14.70
N GLN A 137 34.60 -1.27 13.38
CA GLN A 137 35.88 -1.23 12.67
C GLN A 137 36.77 -0.08 13.18
N VAL A 138 36.23 1.13 13.26
CA VAL A 138 36.97 2.29 13.79
C VAL A 138 37.43 2.06 15.23
N ALA A 139 36.60 1.43 16.06
CA ALA A 139 36.97 1.11 17.44
C ALA A 139 38.13 0.10 17.50
N THR A 140 38.18 -0.89 16.60
CA THR A 140 39.31 -1.83 16.52
C THR A 140 40.61 -1.17 16.06
N GLU A 141 40.53 -0.30 15.05
CA GLU A 141 41.69 0.45 14.56
C GLU A 141 42.26 1.38 15.63
N GLN A 142 41.39 2.09 16.37
CA GLN A 142 41.82 2.94 17.49
C GLN A 142 42.50 2.15 18.62
N ARG A 143 42.08 0.89 18.85
CA ARG A 143 42.71 0.03 19.87
C ARG A 143 44.13 -0.36 19.46
N GLY A 144 44.32 -0.81 18.22
CA GLY A 144 45.65 -1.14 17.69
C GLY A 144 46.60 0.06 17.69
N LEU A 145 46.09 1.25 17.37
CA LEU A 145 46.89 2.48 17.43
C LEU A 145 47.37 2.82 18.85
N LYS A 146 46.54 2.55 19.87
CA LYS A 146 46.91 2.75 21.28
C LYS A 146 47.99 1.78 21.75
N GLU A 147 47.94 0.52 21.31
CA GLU A 147 48.96 -0.49 21.64
C GLU A 147 50.32 -0.09 21.06
N LEU A 148 50.37 0.27 19.77
CA LEU A 148 51.60 0.75 19.12
C LEU A 148 52.18 2.01 19.80
N LEU A 149 51.32 2.92 20.25
CA LEU A 149 51.76 4.13 20.96
C LEU A 149 52.46 3.80 22.29
N GLU A 150 51.98 2.80 23.03
CA GLU A 150 52.62 2.36 24.27
C GLU A 150 53.96 1.65 24.02
N GLU A 151 54.06 0.84 22.97
CA GLU A 151 55.33 0.22 22.55
C GLU A 151 56.39 1.28 22.19
N ILE A 152 56.00 2.31 21.43
CA ILE A 152 56.90 3.42 21.07
C ILE A 152 57.37 4.18 22.31
N LYS A 153 56.48 4.41 23.29
CA LYS A 153 56.87 5.07 24.56
C LYS A 153 57.87 4.23 25.34
N GLN A 154 57.69 2.91 25.39
CA GLN A 154 58.58 1.99 26.08
C GLN A 154 59.97 1.98 25.43
N LEU A 155 60.04 1.83 24.10
CA LEU A 155 61.30 1.88 23.35
C LEU A 155 62.02 3.23 23.52
N LYS A 156 61.28 4.34 23.54
CA LYS A 156 61.85 5.66 23.80
C LYS A 156 62.50 5.72 25.18
N LYS A 157 61.88 5.14 26.21
CA LYS A 157 62.43 5.10 27.56
C LYS A 157 63.72 4.28 27.62
N GLU A 158 63.73 3.10 27.00
CA GLU A 158 64.91 2.23 26.92
C GLU A 158 66.08 2.90 26.18
N ALA A 159 65.80 3.57 25.06
CA ALA A 159 66.80 4.33 24.31
C ALA A 159 67.38 5.50 25.14
N GLN A 160 66.56 6.12 25.98
CA GLN A 160 66.97 7.24 26.83
C GLN A 160 67.86 6.77 27.98
N GLU A 161 67.61 5.58 28.54
CA GLU A 161 68.47 4.94 29.55
C GLU A 161 69.83 4.49 28.97
N LEU A 162 69.88 4.09 27.70
CA LEU A 162 71.13 3.74 27.01
C LEU A 162 72.03 4.95 26.69
N MET A 163 71.51 6.17 26.77
CA MET A 163 72.27 7.42 26.52
C MET A 163 72.73 8.14 27.80
N THR A 164 72.49 7.57 28.97
CA THR A 164 72.93 8.06 30.30
C THR A 164 73.95 7.13 30.92
#